data_AF-A0A496ZPB9-F1
#
_entry.id   AF-A0A496ZPB9-F1
#
_cell.length_a   1.000
_cell.length_b   1.000
_cell.length_c   1.000
_cell.angle_alpha   90.00
_cell.angle_beta   90.00
_cell.angle_gamma   90.00
#
_symmetry.space_group_name_H-M   'P 1'
#
loop_
_entity.id
_entity.type
_entity.pdbx_description
1 polymer ?
#
loop_
_entity_poly.entity_id
_entity_poly.type
_entity_poly.pdbx_seq_one_letter_code
_entity_poly.pdbx_strand_id
1 'polypeptide(L)'
;MVLKKLLIISLVLLIAFPVCSEEEKKSELETALEDAYENRPELEKALNHFTNEKRATAEYLIKQMPHLDRLEMTAETLIEHIEYAYKTREESKIQLDDEFFQKFIATYRISYEVIKPWRKLLYNDFHYLMKEDIDTQVREICKWVNEHIKKTERSSIFGPQQSPTQTYNGRKGTDNDKTILTIAILKSLGIPCRKVYTRAFTISEKYQVGEHGKSWLEFYNAEKWLPVYLDAPDDIGNFQHFAKYDSVKVASVWGYDGFELTDLTENYTKTGTVKIQFFNNGKLYPDYKDFTINIFSDGFFDSLDELGESTDSTGYYQANLGNGLYYLIYGYRDGEGNPSIKIKDFFVNIDDTTHLEIDLLMPEIITEIDNVLYKKLAELKLNGNKSIITQDSIQIIIFIDNEEPSRRIVPKFVEKKDIIPFIKWVLTEDTSDEIKKLLQNNWLYCDKDKLSKDLGFNAIMDYPAVIVIKNHQLVMKSLGYNTNVIKEIDNLSF
;
A
#
# COMPACT_ATOMS: atom_id res chain seq x y z
N MET A 1 28.07 54.25 -59.33
CA MET A 1 27.51 53.53 -60.48
C MET A 1 28.58 52.57 -60.99
N VAL A 2 28.33 51.26 -60.86
CA VAL A 2 29.03 50.11 -61.47
C VAL A 2 30.52 49.90 -61.14
N LEU A 3 30.86 48.87 -60.35
CA LEU A 3 31.35 47.59 -60.88
C LEU A 3 31.48 46.52 -59.79
N LYS A 4 30.86 45.35 -60.04
CA LYS A 4 30.93 44.11 -59.26
C LYS A 4 32.30 43.44 -59.41
N LYS A 5 32.85 42.93 -58.31
CA LYS A 5 33.38 41.54 -58.12
C LYS A 5 34.20 41.50 -56.84
N LEU A 6 33.78 40.67 -55.87
CA LEU A 6 34.68 39.84 -55.07
C LEU A 6 33.83 38.91 -54.19
N LEU A 7 33.64 37.69 -54.71
CA LEU A 7 33.38 36.50 -53.91
C LEU A 7 34.72 36.17 -53.22
N ILE A 8 34.82 36.38 -51.91
CA ILE A 8 35.85 35.73 -51.09
C ILE A 8 35.15 35.07 -49.92
N ILE A 9 35.27 33.75 -49.95
CA ILE A 9 35.07 32.78 -48.89
C ILE A 9 35.75 33.29 -47.61
N SER A 10 34.96 33.54 -46.57
CA SER A 10 35.47 33.54 -45.20
C SER A 10 34.58 32.65 -44.35
N LEU A 11 34.98 31.38 -44.34
CA LEU A 11 35.00 30.50 -43.17
C LEU A 11 34.62 31.22 -41.87
N VAL A 12 33.35 31.10 -41.45
CA VAL A 12 32.94 31.36 -40.07
C VAL A 12 32.24 30.11 -39.58
N LEU A 13 32.79 29.58 -38.50
CA LEU A 13 32.46 28.33 -37.83
C LEU A 13 30.95 28.07 -37.80
N LEU A 14 30.56 26.92 -38.36
CA LEU A 14 29.41 26.16 -37.87
C LEU A 14 29.76 25.68 -36.46
N ILE A 15 29.49 26.50 -35.44
CA ILE A 15 29.18 25.97 -34.12
C ILE A 15 27.73 25.56 -34.22
N ALA A 16 27.50 24.29 -34.56
CA ALA A 16 26.27 23.62 -34.22
C ALA A 16 26.19 23.68 -32.69
N PHE A 17 25.46 24.67 -32.16
CA PHE A 17 24.93 24.54 -30.82
C PHE A 17 24.12 23.25 -30.84
N PRO A 18 24.42 22.25 -29.99
CA PRO A 18 23.38 21.33 -29.64
C PRO A 18 22.31 22.22 -29.02
N VAL A 19 21.18 22.38 -29.71
CA VAL A 19 19.92 22.64 -29.04
C VAL A 19 19.68 21.39 -28.21
N CYS A 20 20.37 21.35 -27.07
CA CYS A 20 20.02 20.51 -25.96
C CYS A 20 18.70 21.11 -25.52
N SER A 21 17.59 20.49 -25.92
CA SER A 21 16.33 20.70 -25.25
C SER A 21 16.56 20.28 -23.80
N GLU A 22 16.85 21.25 -22.93
CA GLU A 22 16.50 21.11 -21.54
C GLU A 22 14.99 20.82 -21.56
N GLU A 23 14.60 19.59 -21.26
CA GLU A 23 13.25 19.32 -20.79
C GLU A 23 13.04 20.30 -19.64
N GLU A 24 12.21 21.31 -19.88
CA GLU A 24 11.92 22.36 -18.92
C GLU A 24 11.29 21.67 -17.71
N LYS A 25 12.10 21.46 -16.66
CA LYS A 25 11.72 20.67 -15.50
C LYS A 25 10.53 21.35 -14.85
N LYS A 26 9.35 20.81 -15.13
CA LYS A 26 8.07 21.33 -14.70
C LYS A 26 8.10 21.58 -13.18
N SER A 27 7.70 22.78 -12.76
CA SER A 27 7.74 23.14 -11.34
C SER A 27 6.85 22.18 -10.52
N GLU A 28 7.24 21.88 -9.28
CA GLU A 28 6.45 21.02 -8.38
C GLU A 28 5.01 21.51 -8.22
N LEU A 29 4.80 22.83 -8.24
CA LEU A 29 3.47 23.43 -8.18
C LEU A 29 2.63 23.06 -9.41
N GLU A 30 3.19 23.19 -10.62
CA GLU A 30 2.48 22.85 -11.85
C GLU A 30 2.22 21.34 -11.94
N THR A 31 3.11 20.51 -11.40
CA THR A 31 2.88 19.07 -11.23
C THR A 31 1.69 18.80 -10.32
N ALA A 32 1.62 19.45 -9.16
CA ALA A 32 0.48 19.32 -8.27
C ALA A 32 -0.84 19.85 -8.89
N LEU A 33 -0.79 20.96 -9.64
CA LEU A 33 -1.97 21.53 -10.29
C LEU A 33 -2.50 20.64 -11.43
N GLU A 34 -1.62 19.97 -12.19
CA GLU A 34 -2.08 18.99 -13.17
C GLU A 34 -2.65 17.72 -12.52
N ASP A 35 -2.08 17.27 -11.39
CA ASP A 35 -2.59 16.13 -10.63
C ASP A 35 -3.98 16.38 -10.02
N ALA A 36 -4.44 17.64 -9.98
CA ALA A 36 -5.79 18.01 -9.56
C ALA A 36 -6.87 17.81 -10.65
N TYR A 37 -6.48 17.52 -11.89
CA TYR A 37 -7.38 17.34 -13.04
C TYR A 37 -8.47 18.42 -13.13
N GLU A 38 -9.75 18.05 -13.06
CA GLU A 38 -10.90 18.96 -13.18
C GLU A 38 -11.01 19.95 -12.01
N ASN A 39 -10.36 19.66 -10.88
CA ASN A 39 -10.35 20.53 -9.70
C ASN A 39 -9.25 21.60 -9.72
N ARG A 40 -8.35 21.58 -10.71
CA ARG A 40 -7.32 22.60 -10.90
C ARG A 40 -7.83 24.05 -10.77
N PRO A 41 -8.98 24.45 -11.36
CA PRO A 41 -9.46 25.83 -11.25
C PRO A 41 -9.76 26.29 -9.82
N GLU A 42 -10.18 25.39 -8.92
CA GLU A 42 -10.43 25.72 -7.52
C GLU A 42 -9.11 25.99 -6.78
N LEU A 43 -8.07 25.18 -7.04
CA LEU A 43 -6.73 25.39 -6.47
C LEU A 43 -6.10 26.69 -6.98
N GLU A 44 -6.20 26.97 -8.28
CA GLU A 44 -5.70 28.23 -8.88
C GLU A 44 -6.45 29.45 -8.34
N LYS A 45 -7.78 29.33 -8.14
CA LYS A 45 -8.59 30.39 -7.53
C LYS A 45 -8.14 30.70 -6.10
N ALA A 46 -7.90 29.69 -5.28
CA ALA A 46 -7.34 29.89 -3.94
C ALA A 46 -5.93 30.49 -3.98
N LEU A 47 -5.07 30.00 -4.88
CA LEU A 47 -3.70 30.49 -5.04
C LEU A 47 -3.68 31.97 -5.45
N ASN A 48 -4.57 32.39 -6.35
CA ASN A 48 -4.68 33.77 -6.83
C ASN A 48 -5.40 34.71 -5.86
N HIS A 49 -6.13 34.19 -4.88
CA HIS A 49 -6.71 34.98 -3.79
C HIS A 49 -5.63 35.56 -2.86
N PHE A 50 -4.49 34.88 -2.73
CA PHE A 50 -3.42 35.26 -1.80
C PHE A 50 -2.24 35.97 -2.48
N THR A 51 -1.56 36.80 -1.69
CA THR A 51 -0.27 37.44 -2.01
C THR A 51 0.74 37.17 -0.90
N ASN A 52 2.03 37.42 -1.17
CA ASN A 52 3.13 37.32 -0.19
C ASN A 52 3.19 35.95 0.54
N GLU A 53 3.44 35.94 1.85
CA GLU A 53 3.60 34.73 2.68
C GLU A 53 2.38 33.79 2.63
N LYS A 54 1.16 34.36 2.57
CA LYS A 54 -0.07 33.57 2.43
C LYS A 54 -0.10 32.80 1.10
N ARG A 55 0.39 33.41 0.02
CA ARG A 55 0.53 32.73 -1.27
C ARG A 55 1.58 31.63 -1.19
N ALA A 56 2.74 31.89 -0.60
CA ALA A 56 3.78 30.88 -0.41
C ALA A 56 3.25 29.67 0.40
N THR A 57 2.40 29.91 1.39
CA THR A 57 1.71 28.87 2.16
C THR A 57 0.70 28.10 1.32
N ALA A 58 -0.08 28.78 0.47
CA ALA A 58 -0.99 28.12 -0.47
C ALA A 58 -0.21 27.21 -1.44
N GLU A 59 0.91 27.68 -1.98
CA GLU A 59 1.80 26.89 -2.84
C GLU A 59 2.37 25.68 -2.11
N TYR A 60 2.83 25.84 -0.87
CA TYR A 60 3.29 24.73 -0.03
C TYR A 60 2.18 23.68 0.15
N LEU A 61 0.98 24.10 0.57
CA LEU A 61 -0.14 23.19 0.80
C LEU A 61 -0.55 22.45 -0.48
N ILE A 62 -0.60 23.12 -1.64
CA ILE A 62 -0.94 22.49 -2.93
C ILE A 62 0.11 21.47 -3.35
N LYS A 63 1.41 21.78 -3.20
CA LYS A 63 2.50 20.84 -3.51
C LYS A 63 2.45 19.59 -2.65
N GLN A 64 2.15 19.75 -1.36
CA GLN A 64 2.30 18.68 -0.38
C GLN A 64 1.02 17.90 -0.07
N MET A 65 -0.17 18.45 -0.37
CA MET A 65 -1.42 17.77 -0.02
C MET A 65 -1.58 16.42 -0.75
N PRO A 66 -2.28 15.43 -0.16
CA PRO A 66 -2.54 14.15 -0.79
C PRO A 66 -3.26 14.27 -2.14
N HIS A 67 -3.09 13.26 -3.00
CA HIS A 67 -3.74 13.21 -4.31
C HIS A 67 -5.26 13.40 -4.23
N LEU A 68 -5.95 12.66 -3.37
CA LEU A 68 -7.40 12.80 -3.18
C LEU A 68 -7.80 14.21 -2.73
N ASP A 69 -6.99 14.85 -1.89
CA ASP A 69 -7.27 16.22 -1.45
C ASP A 69 -7.12 17.21 -2.63
N ARG A 70 -6.16 17.01 -3.54
CA ARG A 70 -6.06 17.83 -4.76
C ARG A 70 -7.27 17.69 -5.67
N LEU A 71 -7.88 16.51 -5.73
CA LEU A 71 -9.09 16.26 -6.53
C LEU A 71 -10.35 16.90 -5.95
N GLU A 72 -10.42 17.12 -4.63
CA GLU A 72 -11.67 17.50 -3.95
C GLU A 72 -11.63 18.85 -3.22
N MET A 73 -10.45 19.42 -2.97
CA MET A 73 -10.29 20.66 -2.22
C MET A 73 -10.96 21.83 -2.94
N THR A 74 -11.88 22.52 -2.25
CA THR A 74 -12.49 23.74 -2.76
C THR A 74 -11.67 24.97 -2.42
N ALA A 75 -11.78 26.01 -3.26
CA ALA A 75 -11.10 27.28 -3.03
C ALA A 75 -11.51 27.90 -1.69
N GLU A 76 -12.81 27.84 -1.38
CA GLU A 76 -13.36 28.34 -0.11
C GLU A 76 -12.72 27.68 1.10
N THR A 77 -12.58 26.35 1.08
CA THR A 77 -12.02 25.57 2.19
C THR A 77 -10.54 25.90 2.39
N LEU A 78 -9.75 25.90 1.30
CA LEU A 78 -8.33 26.22 1.36
C LEU A 78 -8.09 27.68 1.81
N ILE A 79 -8.89 28.62 1.31
CA ILE A 79 -8.82 30.03 1.70
C ILE A 79 -9.12 30.18 3.20
N GLU A 80 -10.20 29.60 3.71
CA GLU A 80 -10.53 29.71 5.14
C GLU A 80 -9.40 29.15 6.01
N HIS A 81 -8.84 27.99 5.63
CA HIS A 81 -7.75 27.38 6.38
C HIS A 81 -6.54 28.31 6.49
N ILE A 82 -6.12 28.91 5.38
CA ILE A 82 -4.96 29.81 5.34
C ILE A 82 -5.27 31.13 6.09
N GLU A 83 -6.44 31.73 5.87
CA GLU A 83 -6.80 32.99 6.53
C GLU A 83 -6.80 32.87 8.06
N TYR A 84 -7.42 31.83 8.61
CA TYR A 84 -7.47 31.64 10.06
C TYR A 84 -6.15 31.12 10.65
N ALA A 85 -5.35 30.37 9.89
CA ALA A 85 -3.99 30.02 10.31
C ALA A 85 -3.12 31.30 10.48
N TYR A 86 -3.20 32.24 9.56
CA TYR A 86 -2.47 33.51 9.69
C TYR A 86 -3.06 34.44 10.75
N LYS A 87 -4.39 34.48 10.90
CA LYS A 87 -5.03 35.24 11.98
C LYS A 87 -4.49 34.81 13.34
N THR A 88 -4.42 33.51 13.58
CA THR A 88 -3.89 32.97 14.84
C THR A 88 -2.37 33.10 14.93
N ARG A 89 -1.63 33.10 13.82
CA ARG A 89 -0.19 33.44 13.79
C ARG A 89 0.08 34.84 14.33
N GLU A 90 -0.72 35.82 13.90
CA GLU A 90 -0.59 37.22 14.31
C GLU A 90 -0.96 37.43 15.80
N GLU A 91 -1.88 36.63 16.32
CA GLU A 91 -2.32 36.67 17.72
C GLU A 91 -1.45 35.81 18.67
N SER A 92 -0.74 34.82 18.12
CA SER A 92 0.06 33.86 18.89
C SER A 92 1.33 34.51 19.43
N LYS A 93 1.66 34.18 20.67
CA LYS A 93 2.94 34.58 21.28
C LYS A 93 4.09 33.64 20.93
N ILE A 94 3.77 32.46 20.38
CA ILE A 94 4.77 31.51 19.92
C ILE A 94 5.30 32.03 18.58
N GLN A 95 6.54 32.50 18.58
CA GLN A 95 7.23 32.91 17.35
C GLN A 95 7.70 31.65 16.62
N LEU A 96 7.13 31.40 15.45
CA LEU A 96 7.44 30.25 14.60
C LEU A 96 8.04 30.74 13.30
N ASP A 97 9.11 30.08 12.86
CA ASP A 97 9.57 30.20 11.49
C ASP A 97 8.49 29.68 10.51
N ASP A 98 8.65 30.02 9.24
CA ASP A 98 7.65 29.71 8.21
C ASP A 98 7.47 28.21 8.00
N GLU A 99 8.54 27.41 8.09
CA GLU A 99 8.48 25.96 7.88
C GLU A 99 7.70 25.27 9.01
N PHE A 100 8.03 25.61 10.26
CA PHE A 100 7.35 25.09 11.43
C PHE A 100 5.89 25.54 11.47
N PHE A 101 5.62 26.81 11.13
CA PHE A 101 4.25 27.31 10.99
C PHE A 101 3.46 26.55 9.92
N GLN A 102 4.07 26.33 8.75
CA GLN A 102 3.44 25.59 7.66
C GLN A 102 3.10 24.16 8.08
N LYS A 103 4.06 23.41 8.63
CA LYS A 103 3.88 22.01 9.06
C LYS A 103 2.85 21.87 10.18
N PHE A 104 2.93 22.70 11.22
CA PHE A 104 2.20 22.43 12.47
C PHE A 104 0.99 23.33 12.72
N ILE A 105 0.81 24.42 11.98
CA ILE A 105 -0.40 25.26 12.07
C ILE A 105 -1.13 25.34 10.73
N ALA A 106 -0.46 25.66 9.62
CA ALA A 106 -1.14 25.89 8.34
C ALA A 106 -1.71 24.60 7.73
N THR A 107 -1.01 23.46 7.87
CA THR A 107 -1.51 22.15 7.41
C THR A 107 -2.89 21.86 8.01
N TYR A 108 -3.86 21.68 7.11
CA TYR A 108 -5.26 21.45 7.46
C TYR A 108 -5.56 19.96 7.72
N ARG A 109 -4.77 19.06 7.12
CA ARG A 109 -4.91 17.61 7.24
C ARG A 109 -4.44 17.17 8.62
N ILE A 110 -5.27 16.39 9.32
CA ILE A 110 -4.93 15.83 10.64
C ILE A 110 -4.79 14.31 10.57
N SER A 111 -5.64 13.64 9.79
CA SER A 111 -5.65 12.20 9.55
C SER A 111 -6.48 11.88 8.30
N TYR A 112 -7.35 10.85 8.34
CA TYR A 112 -8.19 10.41 7.22
C TYR A 112 -9.62 11.00 7.26
N GLU A 113 -9.83 12.13 7.93
CA GLU A 113 -11.12 12.81 8.01
C GLU A 113 -11.60 13.36 6.66
N VAL A 114 -12.91 13.57 6.53
CA VAL A 114 -13.42 14.38 5.41
C VAL A 114 -12.95 15.83 5.59
N ILE A 115 -12.36 16.42 4.55
CA ILE A 115 -11.90 17.81 4.60
C ILE A 115 -13.08 18.78 4.52
N LYS A 116 -13.15 19.68 5.50
CA LYS A 116 -14.18 20.72 5.63
C LYS A 116 -13.58 21.98 6.24
N PRO A 117 -14.14 23.17 5.97
CA PRO A 117 -13.77 24.39 6.69
C PRO A 117 -14.12 24.23 8.17
N TRP A 118 -13.11 24.26 9.04
CA TRP A 118 -13.30 24.11 10.48
C TRP A 118 -12.64 25.21 11.31
N ARG A 119 -11.66 25.95 10.76
CA ARG A 119 -10.89 26.92 11.57
C ARG A 119 -11.74 28.08 12.02
N LYS A 120 -12.60 28.60 11.14
CA LYS A 120 -13.46 29.74 11.48
C LYS A 120 -14.42 29.42 12.61
N LEU A 121 -15.11 28.29 12.50
CA LEU A 121 -16.06 27.82 13.51
C LEU A 121 -15.36 27.62 14.86
N LEU A 122 -14.26 26.85 14.86
CA LEU A 122 -13.56 26.50 16.09
C LEU A 122 -12.83 27.70 16.71
N TYR A 123 -12.27 28.61 15.91
CA TYR A 123 -11.72 29.86 16.41
C TYR A 123 -12.81 30.66 17.15
N ASN A 124 -13.95 30.91 16.50
CA ASN A 124 -15.02 31.72 17.10
C ASN A 124 -15.55 31.10 18.39
N ASP A 125 -15.67 29.77 18.43
CA ASP A 125 -16.24 29.07 19.58
C ASP A 125 -15.23 28.84 20.70
N PHE A 126 -13.92 28.85 20.46
CA PHE A 126 -12.90 28.52 21.47
C PHE A 126 -11.88 29.63 21.75
N HIS A 127 -11.90 30.76 21.05
CA HIS A 127 -10.95 31.86 21.27
C HIS A 127 -10.91 32.35 22.73
N TYR A 128 -12.03 32.23 23.46
CA TYR A 128 -12.10 32.59 24.88
C TYR A 128 -11.22 31.72 25.80
N LEU A 129 -10.76 30.56 25.32
CA LEU A 129 -9.83 29.66 26.02
C LEU A 129 -8.35 29.97 25.73
N MET A 130 -8.04 30.99 24.92
CA MET A 130 -6.65 31.40 24.72
C MET A 130 -6.04 31.92 26.03
N LYS A 131 -4.89 31.39 26.42
CA LYS A 131 -4.18 31.74 27.67
C LYS A 131 -2.70 31.96 27.41
N GLU A 132 -2.05 32.61 28.38
CA GLU A 132 -0.58 32.73 28.42
C GLU A 132 0.09 31.37 28.65
N ASP A 133 -0.51 30.55 29.52
CA ASP A 133 -0.01 29.22 29.85
C ASP A 133 -0.60 28.17 28.89
N ILE A 134 0.20 27.78 27.91
CA ILE A 134 -0.16 26.83 26.85
C ILE A 134 -0.55 25.47 27.45
N ASP A 135 0.17 25.00 28.46
CA ASP A 135 -0.07 23.70 29.09
C ASP A 135 -1.45 23.67 29.77
N THR A 136 -1.81 24.74 30.48
CA THR A 136 -3.16 24.89 31.06
C THR A 136 -4.23 25.01 29.98
N GLN A 137 -4.00 25.79 28.92
CA GLN A 137 -4.94 25.92 27.81
C GLN A 137 -5.22 24.56 27.15
N VAL A 138 -4.19 23.79 26.82
CA VAL A 138 -4.32 22.45 26.22
C VAL A 138 -5.09 21.52 27.14
N ARG A 139 -4.75 21.51 28.44
CA ARG A 139 -5.44 20.70 29.45
C ARG A 139 -6.93 21.00 29.51
N GLU A 140 -7.31 22.28 29.51
CA GLU A 140 -8.72 22.69 29.54
C GLU A 140 -9.48 22.31 28.28
N ILE A 141 -8.84 22.44 27.11
CA ILE A 141 -9.44 22.02 25.83
C ILE A 141 -9.64 20.50 25.81
N CYS A 142 -8.65 19.71 26.24
CA CYS A 142 -8.78 18.27 26.34
C CYS A 142 -9.91 17.87 27.30
N LYS A 143 -10.01 18.51 28.46
CA LYS A 143 -11.12 18.30 29.42
C LYS A 143 -12.46 18.64 28.79
N TRP A 144 -12.56 19.80 28.14
CA TRP A 144 -13.79 20.23 27.46
C TRP A 144 -14.24 19.20 26.41
N VAL A 145 -13.34 18.75 25.53
CA VAL A 145 -13.67 17.75 24.50
C VAL A 145 -14.10 16.43 25.14
N ASN A 146 -13.43 16.00 26.21
CA ASN A 146 -13.78 14.76 26.87
C ASN A 146 -15.17 14.81 27.55
N GLU A 147 -15.53 15.96 28.11
CA GLU A 147 -16.82 16.19 28.78
C GLU A 147 -17.97 16.40 27.80
N HIS A 148 -17.75 17.08 26.67
CA HIS A 148 -18.81 17.52 25.77
C HIS A 148 -19.00 16.63 24.54
N ILE A 149 -18.04 15.76 24.22
CA ILE A 149 -18.10 14.85 23.07
C ILE A 149 -18.24 13.42 23.55
N LYS A 150 -19.44 12.87 23.34
CA LYS A 150 -19.77 11.49 23.73
C LYS A 150 -18.99 10.49 22.87
N LYS A 151 -18.26 9.59 23.52
CA LYS A 151 -17.62 8.46 22.82
C LYS A 151 -18.66 7.56 22.17
N THR A 152 -18.45 7.23 20.91
CA THR A 152 -19.23 6.24 20.16
C THR A 152 -18.30 5.25 19.47
N GLU A 153 -18.72 4.00 19.38
CA GLU A 153 -18.05 3.02 18.53
C GLU A 153 -18.36 3.30 17.05
N ARG A 154 -17.42 2.97 16.16
CA ARG A 154 -17.62 3.14 14.72
C ARG A 154 -18.73 2.19 14.28
N SER A 155 -19.81 2.72 13.71
CA SER A 155 -20.97 1.92 13.30
C SER A 155 -20.74 1.11 12.01
N SER A 156 -19.65 1.37 11.28
CA SER A 156 -19.24 0.68 10.06
C SER A 156 -17.73 0.75 9.89
N ILE A 157 -17.13 -0.38 9.51
CA ILE A 157 -15.71 -0.50 9.16
C ILE A 157 -15.38 0.36 7.92
N PHE A 158 -16.38 0.65 7.07
CA PHE A 158 -16.21 1.31 5.77
C PHE A 158 -16.70 2.77 5.70
N GLY A 159 -17.01 3.41 6.84
CA GLY A 159 -17.46 4.82 6.85
C GLY A 159 -16.29 5.81 6.96
N PRO A 160 -16.29 6.97 6.27
CA PRO A 160 -15.19 7.94 6.37
C PRO A 160 -15.06 8.47 7.80
N GLN A 161 -13.85 8.85 8.18
CA GLN A 161 -13.63 9.47 9.48
C GLN A 161 -14.30 10.86 9.55
N GLN A 162 -14.88 11.22 10.70
CA GLN A 162 -15.64 12.47 10.80
C GLN A 162 -14.72 13.68 10.74
N SER A 163 -15.15 14.71 10.02
CA SER A 163 -14.50 16.03 10.07
C SER A 163 -14.60 16.63 11.49
N PRO A 164 -13.72 17.59 11.84
CA PRO A 164 -13.82 18.32 13.11
C PRO A 164 -15.19 18.98 13.30
N THR A 165 -15.76 19.58 12.25
CA THR A 165 -17.08 20.23 12.34
C THR A 165 -18.20 19.23 12.59
N GLN A 166 -18.17 18.05 11.96
CA GLN A 166 -19.14 16.98 12.21
C GLN A 166 -19.08 16.48 13.66
N THR A 167 -17.87 16.21 14.17
CA THR A 167 -17.67 15.74 15.54
C THR A 167 -18.14 16.79 16.55
N TYR A 168 -17.77 18.06 16.31
CA TYR A 168 -18.15 19.19 17.15
C TYR A 168 -19.68 19.38 17.18
N ASN A 169 -20.32 19.52 16.01
CA ASN A 169 -21.75 19.77 15.91
C ASN A 169 -22.59 18.56 16.38
N GLY A 170 -22.13 17.35 16.07
CA GLY A 170 -22.80 16.11 16.45
C GLY A 170 -22.65 15.73 17.92
N ARG A 171 -21.70 16.36 18.64
CA ARG A 171 -21.37 16.09 20.06
C ARG A 171 -21.08 14.61 20.34
N LYS A 172 -20.59 13.88 19.33
CA LYS A 172 -20.27 12.45 19.42
C LYS A 172 -19.21 12.05 18.40
N GLY A 173 -18.37 11.09 18.74
CA GLY A 173 -17.33 10.57 17.85
C GLY A 173 -16.53 9.43 18.50
N THR A 174 -15.72 8.74 17.69
CA THR A 174 -14.73 7.77 18.19
C THR A 174 -13.59 8.47 18.94
N ASP A 175 -12.71 7.71 19.60
CA ASP A 175 -11.52 8.28 20.25
C ASP A 175 -10.61 9.01 19.23
N ASN A 176 -10.55 8.48 18.01
CA ASN A 176 -9.80 9.08 16.92
C ASN A 176 -10.46 10.39 16.45
N ASP A 177 -11.80 10.43 16.32
CA ASP A 177 -12.54 11.67 15.98
C ASP A 177 -12.37 12.76 17.05
N LYS A 178 -12.39 12.38 18.33
CA LYS A 178 -12.14 13.29 19.45
C LYS A 178 -10.72 13.86 19.39
N THR A 179 -9.73 13.03 19.06
CA THR A 179 -8.32 13.47 18.87
C THR A 179 -8.21 14.47 17.72
N ILE A 180 -8.85 14.17 16.58
CA ILE A 180 -8.88 15.08 15.44
C ILE A 180 -9.53 16.43 15.79
N LEU A 181 -10.69 16.41 16.44
CA LEU A 181 -11.35 17.63 16.88
C LEU A 181 -10.46 18.45 17.82
N THR A 182 -9.77 17.79 18.75
CA THR A 182 -8.89 18.47 19.71
C THR A 182 -7.73 19.16 19.00
N ILE A 183 -7.07 18.46 18.08
CA ILE A 183 -6.00 19.03 17.24
C ILE A 183 -6.52 20.19 16.40
N ALA A 184 -7.72 20.06 15.83
CA ALA A 184 -8.35 21.14 15.07
C ALA A 184 -8.63 22.38 15.92
N ILE A 185 -9.11 22.21 17.16
CA ILE A 185 -9.31 23.32 18.10
C ILE A 185 -7.96 23.98 18.40
N LEU A 186 -6.94 23.20 18.78
CA LEU A 186 -5.61 23.72 19.10
C LEU A 186 -4.96 24.50 17.95
N LYS A 187 -4.98 23.94 16.72
CA LYS A 187 -4.52 24.64 15.51
C LYS A 187 -5.34 25.90 15.23
N SER A 188 -6.64 25.90 15.53
CA SER A 188 -7.51 27.08 15.41
C SER A 188 -7.25 28.14 16.48
N LEU A 189 -6.42 27.86 17.48
CA LEU A 189 -5.99 28.81 18.51
C LEU A 189 -4.49 29.13 18.41
N GLY A 190 -3.84 28.73 17.30
CA GLY A 190 -2.42 29.01 17.07
C GLY A 190 -1.45 28.16 17.89
N ILE A 191 -1.91 27.03 18.45
CA ILE A 191 -1.04 26.07 19.16
C ILE A 191 -0.56 25.01 18.16
N PRO A 192 0.77 24.90 17.92
CA PRO A 192 1.31 23.84 17.07
C PRO A 192 1.08 22.47 17.72
N CYS A 193 0.48 21.56 16.97
CA CYS A 193 0.23 20.21 17.44
C CYS A 193 0.20 19.21 16.28
N ARG A 194 0.45 17.95 16.63
CA ARG A 194 0.42 16.82 15.71
C ARG A 194 -0.34 15.64 16.31
N LYS A 195 -0.96 14.85 15.43
CA LYS A 195 -1.53 13.56 15.81
C LYS A 195 -0.39 12.58 15.98
N VAL A 196 -0.46 11.77 17.04
CA VAL A 196 0.48 10.69 17.32
C VAL A 196 -0.30 9.39 17.50
N TYR A 197 0.25 8.28 17.04
CA TYR A 197 -0.32 6.96 17.26
C TYR A 197 0.77 5.91 17.43
N THR A 198 0.42 4.78 18.04
CA THR A 198 1.36 3.68 18.30
C THR A 198 0.90 2.38 17.70
N ARG A 199 1.83 1.61 17.14
CA ARG A 199 1.66 0.17 16.99
C ARG A 199 2.18 -0.49 18.27
N ALA A 200 1.36 -1.32 18.92
CA ALA A 200 1.69 -1.90 20.20
C ALA A 200 1.21 -3.35 20.32
N PHE A 201 2.01 -4.18 20.99
CA PHE A 201 1.63 -5.53 21.38
C PHE A 201 0.56 -5.45 22.48
N THR A 202 -0.61 -6.05 22.25
CA THR A 202 -1.69 -6.07 23.25
C THR A 202 -2.17 -7.49 23.52
N ILE A 203 -2.50 -7.77 24.78
CA ILE A 203 -3.15 -9.02 25.24
C ILE A 203 -4.37 -8.71 26.13
N SER A 204 -4.96 -7.50 26.06
CA SER A 204 -6.06 -7.12 26.95
C SER A 204 -7.32 -6.66 26.21
N GLU A 205 -8.46 -7.27 26.57
CA GLU A 205 -9.80 -6.93 26.05
C GLU A 205 -10.18 -5.46 26.28
N LYS A 206 -9.59 -4.82 27.30
CA LYS A 206 -9.90 -3.43 27.69
C LYS A 206 -9.16 -2.38 26.85
N TYR A 207 -8.05 -2.78 26.21
CA TYR A 207 -7.22 -1.90 25.39
C TYR A 207 -7.09 -2.45 23.98
N GLN A 208 -8.18 -2.92 23.38
CA GLN A 208 -8.19 -3.22 21.95
C GLN A 208 -7.61 -2.03 21.19
N VAL A 209 -6.48 -2.32 20.57
CA VAL A 209 -5.79 -1.45 19.65
C VAL A 209 -6.59 -1.59 18.37
N GLY A 210 -7.37 -0.56 18.03
CA GLY A 210 -8.09 -0.58 16.75
C GLY A 210 -7.10 -0.66 15.59
N GLU A 211 -7.62 -0.63 14.37
CA GLU A 211 -6.93 -0.71 13.06
C GLU A 211 -5.63 0.15 12.93
N HIS A 212 -5.39 1.11 13.83
CA HIS A 212 -4.26 2.04 13.82
C HIS A 212 -3.57 2.27 15.17
N GLY A 213 -3.73 1.41 16.16
CA GLY A 213 -3.14 1.73 17.46
C GLY A 213 -4.07 2.35 18.48
N LYS A 214 -3.47 2.84 19.57
CA LYS A 214 -3.99 4.00 20.31
C LYS A 214 -3.44 5.27 19.67
N SER A 215 -4.28 6.29 19.53
CA SER A 215 -3.88 7.64 19.09
C SER A 215 -4.06 8.67 20.20
N TRP A 216 -3.18 9.66 20.20
CA TRP A 216 -3.19 10.84 21.07
C TRP A 216 -2.63 12.02 20.28
N LEU A 217 -2.26 13.10 20.97
CA LEU A 217 -1.62 14.25 20.33
C LEU A 217 -0.41 14.73 21.10
N GLU A 218 0.54 15.31 20.38
CA GLU A 218 1.60 16.12 20.96
C GLU A 218 1.37 17.59 20.59
N PHE A 219 1.71 18.49 21.50
CA PHE A 219 1.70 19.94 21.25
C PHE A 219 3.06 20.55 21.59
N TYR A 220 3.39 21.65 20.92
CA TYR A 220 4.60 22.41 21.17
C TYR A 220 4.29 23.57 22.13
N ASN A 221 4.91 23.57 23.31
CA ASN A 221 4.64 24.57 24.35
C ASN A 221 5.55 25.81 24.31
N ALA A 222 6.08 26.14 23.13
CA ALA A 222 7.15 27.13 22.88
C ALA A 222 8.59 26.69 23.24
N GLU A 223 8.76 25.62 24.03
CA GLU A 223 10.09 25.08 24.36
C GLU A 223 10.33 23.68 23.80
N LYS A 224 9.33 22.81 23.89
CA LYS A 224 9.44 21.39 23.51
C LYS A 224 8.10 20.79 23.15
N TRP A 225 8.17 19.63 22.50
CA TRP A 225 7.02 18.77 22.27
C TRP A 225 6.64 18.03 23.54
N LEU A 226 5.34 18.01 23.85
CA LEU A 226 4.78 17.31 25.00
C LEU A 226 3.57 16.47 24.57
N PRO A 227 3.48 15.19 24.96
CA PRO A 227 2.28 14.40 24.77
C PRO A 227 1.16 14.88 25.70
N VAL A 228 -0.07 14.74 25.22
CA VAL A 228 -1.28 14.83 26.05
C VAL A 228 -2.28 13.76 25.61
N TYR A 229 -2.95 13.17 26.60
CA TYR A 229 -3.90 12.08 26.40
C TYR A 229 -5.29 12.58 26.76
N LEU A 230 -6.28 12.36 25.89
CA LEU A 230 -7.64 12.88 26.11
C LEU A 230 -8.34 12.28 27.33
N ASP A 231 -8.04 11.02 27.65
CA ASP A 231 -8.55 10.31 28.81
C ASP A 231 -7.74 10.59 30.09
N ALA A 232 -6.56 11.19 29.96
CA ALA A 232 -5.71 11.62 31.06
C ALA A 232 -5.09 13.01 30.78
N PRO A 233 -5.91 14.07 30.68
CA PRO A 233 -5.43 15.42 30.35
C PRO A 233 -4.50 15.99 31.42
N ASP A 234 -4.47 15.38 32.61
CA ASP A 234 -3.57 15.79 33.67
C ASP A 234 -2.15 15.22 33.56
N ASP A 235 -1.93 14.25 32.65
CA ASP A 235 -0.68 13.53 32.41
C ASP A 235 0.15 14.15 31.27
N ILE A 236 0.05 15.47 31.09
CA ILE A 236 0.81 16.22 30.07
C ILE A 236 2.30 16.00 30.27
N GLY A 237 3.00 15.72 29.18
CA GLY A 237 4.45 15.53 29.17
C GLY A 237 4.93 14.14 29.59
N ASN A 238 4.01 13.22 29.91
CA ASN A 238 4.38 11.86 30.29
C ASN A 238 4.55 10.94 29.07
N PHE A 239 5.75 10.88 28.52
CA PHE A 239 6.09 9.95 27.44
C PHE A 239 6.02 8.47 27.84
N GLN A 240 5.98 8.15 29.13
CA GLN A 240 5.89 6.79 29.65
C GLN A 240 4.45 6.42 30.05
N HIS A 241 3.44 7.16 29.56
CA HIS A 241 2.04 6.92 29.89
C HIS A 241 1.61 5.46 29.69
N PHE A 242 2.09 4.80 28.63
CA PHE A 242 1.73 3.41 28.33
C PHE A 242 2.53 2.38 29.13
N ALA A 243 3.69 2.75 29.70
CA ALA A 243 4.52 1.85 30.49
C ALA A 243 3.85 1.39 31.80
N LYS A 244 2.79 2.08 32.25
CA LYS A 244 1.99 1.67 33.40
C LYS A 244 1.07 0.47 33.14
N TYR A 245 0.96 0.03 31.89
CA TYR A 245 0.12 -1.09 31.49
C TYR A 245 1.00 -2.29 31.13
N ASP A 246 1.09 -3.29 32.02
CA ASP A 246 1.90 -4.50 31.81
C ASP A 246 1.55 -5.25 30.51
N SER A 247 0.31 -5.11 30.03
CA SER A 247 -0.19 -5.74 28.80
C SER A 247 0.16 -4.99 27.52
N VAL A 248 0.80 -3.81 27.61
CA VAL A 248 1.12 -2.95 26.46
C VAL A 248 2.62 -2.88 26.31
N LYS A 249 3.13 -3.37 25.19
CA LYS A 249 4.51 -3.10 24.77
C LYS A 249 4.47 -2.26 23.50
N VAL A 250 5.08 -1.08 23.55
CA VAL A 250 5.17 -0.17 22.40
C VAL A 250 6.13 -0.78 21.39
N ALA A 251 5.68 -0.97 20.15
CA ALA A 251 6.51 -1.47 19.07
C ALA A 251 7.07 -0.33 18.21
N SER A 252 6.21 0.62 17.85
CA SER A 252 6.58 1.86 17.17
C SER A 252 5.59 2.98 17.49
N VAL A 253 6.03 4.23 17.35
CA VAL A 253 5.22 5.43 17.52
C VAL A 253 5.46 6.38 16.37
N TRP A 254 4.39 6.90 15.80
CA TRP A 254 4.42 7.76 14.62
C TRP A 254 3.64 9.04 14.85
N GLY A 255 4.20 10.15 14.37
CA GLY A 255 3.54 11.46 14.33
C GLY A 255 3.46 12.02 12.92
N TYR A 256 2.57 13.00 12.72
CA TYR A 256 2.47 13.73 11.45
C TYR A 256 3.13 15.10 11.54
N ASP A 257 4.18 15.31 10.75
CA ASP A 257 4.89 16.58 10.60
C ASP A 257 4.48 17.22 9.26
N GLY A 258 3.39 17.98 9.31
CA GLY A 258 2.72 18.42 8.09
C GLY A 258 2.01 17.24 7.40
N PHE A 259 2.45 16.90 6.19
CA PHE A 259 1.90 15.78 5.42
C PHE A 259 2.77 14.52 5.49
N GLU A 260 3.90 14.57 6.21
CA GLU A 260 4.85 13.47 6.32
C GLU A 260 4.72 12.76 7.66
N LEU A 261 5.00 11.45 7.67
CA LEU A 261 5.13 10.66 8.89
C LEU A 261 6.53 10.83 9.47
N THR A 262 6.62 10.90 10.80
CA THR A 262 7.87 10.98 11.55
C THR A 262 7.88 9.91 12.62
N ASP A 263 8.99 9.17 12.70
CA ASP A 263 9.23 8.18 13.74
C ASP A 263 9.53 8.88 15.07
N LEU A 264 8.70 8.59 16.07
CA LEU A 264 8.79 9.12 17.43
C LEU A 264 9.06 8.02 18.45
N THR A 265 9.35 6.79 18.00
CA THR A 265 9.41 5.60 18.85
C THR A 265 10.35 5.77 20.04
N GLU A 266 11.54 6.35 19.80
CA GLU A 266 12.57 6.55 20.84
C GLU A 266 12.15 7.52 21.96
N ASN A 267 11.17 8.41 21.70
CA ASN A 267 10.63 9.28 22.76
C ASN A 267 9.79 8.49 23.77
N TYR A 268 9.16 7.40 23.33
CA TYR A 268 8.18 6.65 24.11
C TYR A 268 8.72 5.31 24.64
N THR A 269 9.66 4.68 23.94
CA THR A 269 10.27 3.43 24.37
C THR A 269 11.72 3.36 23.92
N LYS A 270 12.53 2.61 24.66
CA LYS A 270 13.83 2.17 24.16
C LYS A 270 13.63 1.21 22.98
N THR A 271 14.56 1.25 22.05
CA THR A 271 14.51 0.49 20.80
C THR A 271 15.70 -0.45 20.66
N GLY A 272 15.54 -1.48 19.84
CA GLY A 272 16.62 -2.22 19.19
C GLY A 272 16.56 -2.02 17.69
N THR A 273 17.64 -2.35 16.99
CA THR A 273 17.72 -2.21 15.54
C THR A 273 17.49 -3.56 14.88
N VAL A 274 16.65 -3.62 13.85
CA VAL A 274 16.57 -4.76 12.93
C VAL A 274 17.26 -4.41 11.63
N LYS A 275 18.08 -5.34 11.11
CA LYS A 275 18.71 -5.26 9.79
C LYS A 275 18.34 -6.48 8.97
N ILE A 276 17.76 -6.26 7.79
CA ILE A 276 17.28 -7.32 6.92
C ILE A 276 18.03 -7.26 5.59
N GLN A 277 18.47 -8.41 5.12
CA GLN A 277 19.06 -8.59 3.79
C GLN A 277 18.35 -9.71 3.05
N PHE A 278 18.07 -9.44 1.77
CA PHE A 278 17.44 -10.40 0.89
C PHE A 278 18.43 -10.96 -0.12
N PHE A 279 18.34 -12.26 -0.35
CA PHE A 279 19.15 -13.01 -1.29
C PHE A 279 18.23 -13.80 -2.21
N ASN A 280 18.63 -13.94 -3.47
CA ASN A 280 18.01 -14.83 -4.43
C ASN A 280 19.09 -15.77 -4.98
N ASN A 281 18.95 -17.08 -4.72
CA ASN A 281 19.95 -18.09 -5.09
C ASN A 281 21.35 -17.76 -4.56
N GLY A 282 21.42 -17.33 -3.29
CA GLY A 282 22.69 -16.95 -2.64
C GLY A 282 23.32 -15.63 -3.13
N LYS A 283 22.67 -14.91 -4.05
CA LYS A 283 23.13 -13.58 -4.50
C LYS A 283 22.27 -12.49 -3.85
N LEU A 284 22.91 -11.43 -3.36
CA LEU A 284 22.24 -10.26 -2.79
C LEU A 284 21.21 -9.69 -3.79
N TYR A 285 20.01 -9.39 -3.28
CA TYR A 285 18.90 -8.87 -4.06
C TYR A 285 18.51 -7.46 -3.57
N PRO A 286 19.12 -6.40 -4.14
CA PRO A 286 18.84 -5.02 -3.76
C PRO A 286 17.49 -4.54 -4.28
N ASP A 287 17.00 -3.43 -3.69
CA ASP A 287 15.72 -2.79 -4.02
C ASP A 287 14.49 -3.71 -3.93
N TYR A 288 14.59 -4.79 -3.15
CA TYR A 288 13.47 -5.67 -2.86
C TYR A 288 12.41 -4.97 -2.00
N LYS A 289 11.14 -5.15 -2.37
CA LYS A 289 9.98 -4.45 -1.78
C LYS A 289 8.84 -5.34 -1.32
N ASP A 290 8.87 -6.64 -1.62
CA ASP A 290 7.75 -7.53 -1.34
C ASP A 290 7.83 -8.12 0.09
N PHE A 291 8.03 -7.26 1.11
CA PHE A 291 8.04 -7.68 2.51
C PHE A 291 7.41 -6.64 3.43
N THR A 292 6.94 -7.10 4.59
CA THR A 292 6.44 -6.24 5.67
C THR A 292 6.82 -6.82 7.03
N ILE A 293 7.03 -5.94 8.01
CA ILE A 293 7.26 -6.32 9.41
C ILE A 293 5.93 -6.19 10.16
N ASN A 294 5.59 -7.21 10.94
CA ASN A 294 4.28 -7.31 11.57
C ASN A 294 4.40 -7.61 13.06
N ILE A 295 3.40 -7.17 13.80
CA ILE A 295 3.09 -7.63 15.13
C ILE A 295 1.98 -8.68 15.01
N PHE A 296 2.01 -9.73 15.83
CA PHE A 296 0.88 -10.64 15.96
C PHE A 296 0.12 -10.32 17.25
N SER A 297 -1.11 -9.85 17.13
CA SER A 297 -1.98 -9.46 18.25
C SER A 297 -3.41 -9.91 17.97
N ASP A 298 -4.09 -10.43 18.99
CA ASP A 298 -5.51 -10.83 18.92
C ASP A 298 -5.89 -11.76 17.75
N GLY A 299 -4.95 -12.59 17.30
CA GLY A 299 -5.16 -13.57 16.22
C GLY A 299 -4.91 -13.03 14.81
N PHE A 300 -4.45 -11.79 14.67
CA PHE A 300 -4.18 -11.14 13.39
C PHE A 300 -2.76 -10.60 13.32
N PHE A 301 -2.22 -10.49 12.10
CA PHE A 301 -1.01 -9.72 11.83
C PHE A 301 -1.39 -8.25 11.64
N ASP A 302 -0.80 -7.38 12.46
CA ASP A 302 -0.85 -5.93 12.31
C ASP A 302 0.45 -5.47 11.67
N SER A 303 0.36 -4.94 10.46
CA SER A 303 1.53 -4.54 9.68
C SER A 303 2.06 -3.18 10.14
N LEU A 304 3.38 -3.04 10.10
CA LEU A 304 4.10 -1.82 10.46
C LEU A 304 4.49 -1.06 9.19
N ASP A 305 3.51 -0.81 8.31
CA ASP A 305 3.69 -0.23 6.97
C ASP A 305 4.40 1.13 7.02
N GLU A 306 4.28 1.84 8.14
CA GLU A 306 4.95 3.12 8.36
C GLU A 306 6.48 3.05 8.26
N LEU A 307 7.06 1.86 8.53
CA LEU A 307 8.52 1.66 8.45
C LEU A 307 9.03 1.61 7.00
N GLY A 308 8.13 1.59 6.01
CA GLY A 308 8.46 1.43 4.60
C GLY A 308 8.92 0.01 4.23
N GLU A 309 8.74 -0.32 2.95
CA GLU A 309 8.93 -1.67 2.42
C GLU A 309 9.96 -1.65 1.28
N SER A 310 11.17 -1.18 1.55
CA SER A 310 12.22 -1.21 0.54
C SER A 310 13.60 -1.31 1.14
N THR A 311 14.38 -2.28 0.67
CA THR A 311 15.83 -2.25 0.88
C THR A 311 16.46 -1.05 0.17
N ASP A 312 17.57 -0.56 0.74
CA ASP A 312 18.43 0.44 0.12
C ASP A 312 19.18 -0.13 -1.09
N SER A 313 19.92 0.75 -1.78
CA SER A 313 20.73 0.39 -2.95
C SER A 313 21.86 -0.60 -2.64
N THR A 314 22.13 -0.86 -1.36
CA THR A 314 23.08 -1.86 -0.88
C THR A 314 22.40 -3.16 -0.44
N GLY A 315 21.09 -3.29 -0.64
CA GLY A 315 20.28 -4.47 -0.32
C GLY A 315 19.99 -4.66 1.16
N TYR A 316 20.16 -3.62 1.97
CA TYR A 316 19.83 -3.63 3.39
C TYR A 316 18.53 -2.87 3.65
N TYR A 317 17.71 -3.40 4.54
CA TYR A 317 16.66 -2.66 5.20
C TYR A 317 16.99 -2.52 6.67
N GLN A 318 16.72 -1.35 7.24
CA GLN A 318 16.94 -1.09 8.66
C GLN A 318 15.75 -0.34 9.27
N ALA A 319 15.34 -0.77 10.47
CA ALA A 319 14.35 -0.10 11.28
C ALA A 319 14.70 -0.17 12.77
N ASN A 320 14.24 0.82 13.56
CA ASN A 320 14.29 0.79 15.01
C ASN A 320 12.92 0.40 15.56
N LEU A 321 12.91 -0.56 16.48
CA LEU A 321 11.68 -1.17 16.99
C LEU A 321 11.77 -1.35 18.50
N GLY A 322 10.63 -1.27 19.18
CA GLY A 322 10.52 -1.62 20.59
C GLY A 322 10.89 -3.09 20.88
N ASN A 323 11.03 -3.41 22.16
CA ASN A 323 11.34 -4.78 22.58
C ASN A 323 10.15 -5.72 22.31
N GLY A 324 10.35 -6.76 21.51
CA GLY A 324 9.27 -7.70 21.22
C GLY A 324 9.57 -8.77 20.17
N LEU A 325 8.57 -9.62 19.97
CA LEU A 325 8.53 -10.64 18.93
C LEU A 325 7.81 -10.08 17.71
N TYR A 326 8.49 -10.07 16.57
CA TYR A 326 7.98 -9.56 15.30
C TYR A 326 7.95 -10.66 14.25
N TYR A 327 7.20 -10.42 13.18
CA TYR A 327 7.04 -11.35 12.07
C TYR A 327 7.34 -10.65 10.75
N LEU A 328 8.37 -11.13 10.07
CA LEU A 328 8.67 -10.76 8.70
C LEU A 328 7.82 -11.62 7.77
N ILE A 329 6.88 -10.99 7.07
CA ILE A 329 6.13 -11.61 5.99
C ILE A 329 6.74 -11.13 4.69
N TYR A 330 7.16 -12.06 3.82
CA TYR A 330 7.85 -11.72 2.58
C TYR A 330 7.45 -12.67 1.45
N GLY A 331 7.45 -12.15 0.23
CA GLY A 331 6.91 -12.84 -0.94
C GLY A 331 7.88 -12.92 -2.11
N TYR A 332 7.92 -14.05 -2.80
CA TYR A 332 8.66 -14.18 -4.05
C TYR A 332 7.74 -14.64 -5.16
N ARG A 333 7.85 -14.01 -6.33
CA ARG A 333 7.24 -14.49 -7.57
C ARG A 333 8.29 -15.20 -8.39
N ASP A 334 7.99 -16.43 -8.81
CA ASP A 334 8.86 -17.13 -9.75
C ASP A 334 8.88 -16.46 -11.13
N GLY A 335 9.73 -16.95 -12.03
CA GLY A 335 9.75 -16.50 -13.44
C GLY A 335 8.42 -16.74 -14.17
N GLU A 336 7.49 -17.44 -13.53
CA GLU A 336 6.14 -17.69 -14.00
C GLU A 336 5.10 -16.86 -13.24
N GLY A 337 5.49 -15.92 -12.40
CA GLY A 337 4.58 -15.03 -11.67
C GLY A 337 3.80 -15.68 -10.52
N ASN A 338 4.03 -16.96 -10.22
CA ASN A 338 3.37 -17.63 -9.11
C ASN A 338 3.87 -17.05 -7.79
N PRO A 339 3.00 -16.53 -6.91
CA PRO A 339 3.42 -16.00 -5.64
C PRO A 339 3.70 -17.11 -4.64
N SER A 340 4.78 -16.95 -3.88
CA SER A 340 5.04 -17.69 -2.65
C SER A 340 5.17 -16.68 -1.52
N ILE A 341 4.57 -16.97 -0.37
CA ILE A 341 4.63 -16.13 0.82
C ILE A 341 5.24 -16.95 1.94
N LYS A 342 6.19 -16.38 2.66
CA LYS A 342 6.82 -16.97 3.84
C LYS A 342 6.67 -16.03 5.02
N ILE A 343 6.63 -16.62 6.20
CA ILE A 343 6.58 -15.93 7.48
C ILE A 343 7.78 -16.38 8.29
N LYS A 344 8.56 -15.43 8.79
CA LYS A 344 9.70 -15.68 9.69
C LYS A 344 9.55 -14.80 10.91
N ASP A 345 9.53 -15.40 12.08
CA ASP A 345 9.57 -14.67 13.34
C ASP A 345 10.98 -14.23 13.70
N PHE A 346 11.09 -13.12 14.43
CA PHE A 346 12.35 -12.63 14.97
C PHE A 346 12.11 -11.80 16.22
N PHE A 347 13.09 -11.76 17.12
CA PHE A 347 13.00 -10.97 18.35
C PHE A 347 13.92 -9.75 18.27
N VAL A 348 13.45 -8.61 18.78
CA VAL A 348 14.23 -7.37 18.89
C VAL A 348 14.52 -7.12 20.36
N ASN A 349 15.81 -7.05 20.71
CA ASN A 349 16.27 -6.66 22.04
C ASN A 349 16.69 -5.18 22.05
N ILE A 350 16.43 -4.49 23.16
CA ILE A 350 16.84 -3.10 23.37
C ILE A 350 18.37 -2.99 23.30
N ASP A 351 18.86 -1.91 22.69
CA ASP A 351 20.29 -1.60 22.56
C ASP A 351 21.10 -2.69 21.80
N ASP A 352 20.43 -3.57 21.06
CA ASP A 352 21.03 -4.65 20.25
C ASP A 352 20.63 -4.55 18.77
N THR A 353 21.36 -5.24 17.89
CA THR A 353 21.05 -5.35 16.45
C THR A 353 20.69 -6.78 16.05
N THR A 354 19.43 -6.99 15.69
CA THR A 354 18.95 -8.26 15.12
C THR A 354 19.24 -8.30 13.61
N HIS A 355 20.09 -9.24 13.19
CA HIS A 355 20.43 -9.45 11.77
C HIS A 355 19.60 -10.59 11.17
N LEU A 356 18.91 -10.31 10.05
CA LEU A 356 18.13 -11.28 9.29
C LEU A 356 18.66 -11.41 7.87
N GLU A 357 19.19 -12.59 7.54
CA GLU A 357 19.47 -12.98 6.16
C GLU A 357 18.32 -13.85 5.65
N ILE A 358 17.72 -13.43 4.53
CA ILE A 358 16.53 -14.04 3.95
C ILE A 358 16.84 -14.53 2.54
N ASP A 359 16.76 -15.84 2.35
CA ASP A 359 16.83 -16.43 1.00
C ASP A 359 15.42 -16.62 0.43
N LEU A 360 15.20 -16.00 -0.73
CA LEU A 360 13.95 -16.04 -1.49
C LEU A 360 13.75 -17.36 -2.26
N LEU A 361 14.66 -18.33 -2.12
CA LEU A 361 14.53 -19.67 -2.70
C LEU A 361 13.13 -20.26 -2.54
N MET A 362 12.52 -20.69 -3.65
CA MET A 362 11.30 -21.48 -3.57
C MET A 362 11.63 -22.87 -2.99
N PRO A 363 10.79 -23.41 -2.09
CA PRO A 363 10.87 -24.84 -1.80
C PRO A 363 10.67 -25.60 -3.12
N GLU A 364 11.45 -26.66 -3.34
CA GLU A 364 11.13 -27.59 -4.42
C GLU A 364 9.67 -28.03 -4.24
N ILE A 365 8.83 -27.76 -5.24
CA ILE A 365 7.47 -28.29 -5.25
C ILE A 365 7.65 -29.80 -5.30
N ILE A 366 7.42 -30.47 -4.17
CA ILE A 366 7.29 -31.93 -4.16
C ILE A 366 5.98 -32.20 -4.89
N THR A 367 6.09 -32.48 -6.18
CA THR A 367 5.01 -33.12 -6.92
C THR A 367 4.80 -34.49 -6.29
N GLU A 368 3.88 -34.59 -5.33
CA GLU A 368 3.19 -35.84 -5.12
C GLU A 368 2.41 -36.11 -6.42
N ILE A 369 3.08 -36.82 -7.33
CA ILE A 369 2.40 -37.56 -8.37
C ILE A 369 1.55 -38.55 -7.58
N ASP A 370 0.27 -38.22 -7.38
CA ASP A 370 -0.72 -39.19 -6.92
C ASP A 370 -0.47 -40.45 -7.74
N ASN A 371 -0.14 -41.55 -7.06
CA ASN A 371 0.09 -42.83 -7.70
C ASN A 371 -1.21 -43.27 -8.39
N VAL A 372 -1.40 -42.81 -9.64
CA VAL A 372 -2.55 -43.18 -10.45
C VAL A 372 -2.37 -44.65 -10.79
N LEU A 373 -3.09 -45.49 -10.05
CA LEU A 373 -3.33 -46.89 -10.37
C LEU A 373 -3.60 -47.02 -11.87
N TYR A 374 -2.75 -47.77 -12.57
CA TYR A 374 -2.84 -48.07 -13.99
C TYR A 374 -4.24 -48.58 -14.38
N LYS A 375 -5.15 -47.68 -14.72
CA LYS A 375 -6.51 -48.01 -15.17
C LYS A 375 -6.52 -48.04 -16.69
N LYS A 376 -6.84 -49.18 -17.27
CA LYS A 376 -7.05 -49.33 -18.72
C LYS A 376 -8.31 -48.55 -19.09
N LEU A 377 -8.16 -47.52 -19.92
CA LEU A 377 -9.27 -46.68 -20.36
C LEU A 377 -10.04 -47.37 -21.50
N ALA A 378 -11.38 -47.28 -21.47
CA ALA A 378 -12.23 -47.69 -22.59
C ALA A 378 -12.12 -46.67 -23.74
N GLU A 379 -12.46 -47.06 -24.97
CA GLU A 379 -12.48 -46.12 -26.11
C GLU A 379 -13.40 -44.92 -25.83
N LEU A 380 -12.79 -43.73 -25.69
CA LEU A 380 -13.51 -42.47 -25.55
C LEU A 380 -14.04 -42.02 -26.91
N LYS A 381 -15.36 -42.10 -27.10
CA LYS A 381 -16.06 -41.67 -28.33
C LYS A 381 -16.69 -40.30 -28.14
N LEU A 382 -16.21 -39.31 -28.90
CA LEU A 382 -16.81 -37.98 -28.97
C LEU A 382 -17.64 -37.80 -30.24
N ASN A 383 -18.71 -37.01 -30.10
CA ASN A 383 -19.74 -36.67 -31.10
C ASN A 383 -19.43 -37.15 -32.53
N GLY A 384 -20.02 -38.28 -32.92
CA GLY A 384 -20.00 -38.76 -34.31
C GLY A 384 -18.80 -39.63 -34.73
N ASN A 385 -18.44 -40.64 -33.92
CA ASN A 385 -17.57 -41.78 -34.28
C ASN A 385 -16.05 -41.55 -34.38
N LYS A 386 -15.48 -40.49 -33.80
CA LYS A 386 -14.02 -40.41 -33.63
C LYS A 386 -13.60 -40.90 -32.24
N SER A 387 -12.82 -41.99 -32.19
CA SER A 387 -12.14 -42.43 -30.97
C SER A 387 -10.99 -41.47 -30.68
N ILE A 388 -10.92 -40.94 -29.46
CA ILE A 388 -9.76 -40.14 -29.04
C ILE A 388 -8.56 -41.06 -28.82
N ILE A 389 -8.78 -42.21 -28.20
CA ILE A 389 -7.73 -43.15 -27.79
C ILE A 389 -7.48 -44.15 -28.94
N THR A 390 -6.27 -44.15 -29.51
CA THR A 390 -5.86 -44.99 -30.65
C THR A 390 -4.80 -46.02 -30.24
N GLN A 391 -4.65 -47.10 -31.02
CA GLN A 391 -3.81 -48.26 -30.69
C GLN A 391 -2.31 -48.01 -30.58
N ASP A 392 -1.77 -46.92 -31.11
CA ASP A 392 -0.38 -46.50 -30.87
C ASP A 392 -0.22 -44.98 -30.76
N SER A 393 0.88 -44.56 -30.10
CA SER A 393 1.35 -43.20 -29.73
C SER A 393 0.79 -42.58 -28.44
N ILE A 394 1.66 -41.87 -27.72
CA ILE A 394 1.32 -41.05 -26.55
C ILE A 394 0.29 -40.00 -26.97
N GLN A 395 -0.72 -39.77 -26.15
CA GLN A 395 -1.73 -38.75 -26.36
C GLN A 395 -1.78 -37.80 -25.16
N ILE A 396 -1.81 -36.51 -25.44
CA ILE A 396 -1.89 -35.47 -24.42
C ILE A 396 -3.25 -34.79 -24.59
N ILE A 397 -4.17 -35.03 -23.67
CA ILE A 397 -5.46 -34.35 -23.66
C ILE A 397 -5.30 -33.10 -22.79
N ILE A 398 -5.46 -31.92 -23.41
CA ILE A 398 -5.40 -30.64 -22.72
C ILE A 398 -6.79 -30.03 -22.70
N PHE A 399 -7.29 -29.82 -21.50
CA PHE A 399 -8.54 -29.14 -21.26
C PHE A 399 -8.27 -27.66 -21.04
N ILE A 400 -9.01 -26.81 -21.75
CA ILE A 400 -8.83 -25.34 -21.72
C ILE A 400 -10.15 -24.68 -21.34
N ASP A 401 -10.07 -23.63 -20.52
CA ASP A 401 -11.14 -22.64 -20.34
C ASP A 401 -10.67 -21.22 -20.71
N ASN A 402 -11.49 -20.22 -20.44
CA ASN A 402 -11.22 -18.84 -20.84
C ASN A 402 -10.50 -18.01 -19.76
N GLU A 403 -10.21 -18.61 -18.61
CA GLU A 403 -9.61 -17.95 -17.44
C GLU A 403 -8.09 -18.11 -17.43
N GLU A 404 -7.41 -17.41 -16.52
CA GLU A 404 -6.01 -17.74 -16.19
C GLU A 404 -5.97 -19.09 -15.43
N PRO A 405 -5.05 -20.02 -15.78
CA PRO A 405 -3.84 -19.82 -16.60
C PRO A 405 -3.95 -20.30 -18.06
N SER A 406 -5.15 -20.67 -18.54
CA SER A 406 -5.36 -21.17 -19.91
C SER A 406 -4.87 -20.20 -20.99
N ARG A 407 -5.16 -18.90 -20.84
CA ARG A 407 -4.71 -17.84 -21.77
C ARG A 407 -3.19 -17.79 -21.94
N ARG A 408 -2.44 -18.04 -20.88
CA ARG A 408 -0.98 -17.98 -20.87
C ARG A 408 -0.29 -19.25 -21.35
N ILE A 409 -0.91 -20.41 -21.13
CA ILE A 409 -0.30 -21.72 -21.37
C ILE A 409 -0.49 -22.21 -22.81
N VAL A 410 -1.64 -21.90 -23.42
CA VAL A 410 -1.93 -22.30 -24.81
C VAL A 410 -0.84 -21.84 -25.79
N PRO A 411 -0.36 -20.57 -25.78
CA PRO A 411 0.73 -20.14 -26.66
C PRO A 411 2.01 -20.98 -26.50
N LYS A 412 2.40 -21.32 -25.27
CA LYS A 412 3.61 -22.12 -24.98
C LYS A 412 3.56 -23.53 -25.58
N PHE A 413 2.37 -24.17 -25.56
CA PHE A 413 2.17 -25.47 -26.21
C PHE A 413 2.14 -25.36 -27.73
N VAL A 414 1.58 -24.28 -28.27
CA VAL A 414 1.53 -24.02 -29.72
C VAL A 414 2.92 -23.71 -30.30
N GLU A 415 3.81 -23.09 -29.52
CA GLU A 415 5.22 -22.89 -29.89
C GLU A 415 5.97 -24.22 -30.09
N LYS A 416 5.56 -25.30 -29.39
CA LYS A 416 6.10 -26.65 -29.56
C LYS A 416 5.36 -27.44 -30.65
N LYS A 417 5.45 -26.95 -31.90
CA LYS A 417 4.72 -27.48 -33.06
C LYS A 417 4.87 -28.99 -33.30
N ASP A 418 6.00 -29.57 -32.91
CA ASP A 418 6.31 -30.99 -33.11
C ASP A 418 5.52 -31.93 -32.17
N ILE A 419 4.97 -31.41 -31.06
CA ILE A 419 4.18 -32.17 -30.08
C ILE A 419 2.67 -32.04 -30.34
N ILE A 420 2.24 -31.02 -31.09
CA ILE A 420 0.85 -30.77 -31.51
C ILE A 420 0.13 -32.00 -32.10
N PRO A 421 0.72 -32.88 -32.94
CA PRO A 421 0.00 -34.05 -33.47
C PRO A 421 -0.47 -35.03 -32.37
N PHE A 422 0.20 -35.05 -31.20
CA PHE A 422 -0.16 -35.86 -30.03
C PHE A 422 -1.14 -35.14 -29.08
N ILE A 423 -1.28 -33.82 -29.21
CA ILE A 423 -2.17 -33.02 -28.36
C ILE A 423 -3.60 -33.05 -28.91
N LYS A 424 -4.54 -33.44 -28.06
CA LYS A 424 -5.98 -33.31 -28.29
C LYS A 424 -6.53 -32.23 -27.37
N TRP A 425 -6.83 -31.09 -27.96
CA TRP A 425 -7.41 -29.96 -27.27
C TRP A 425 -8.90 -30.20 -27.04
N VAL A 426 -9.34 -30.13 -25.78
CA VAL A 426 -10.76 -30.22 -25.40
C VAL A 426 -11.21 -28.87 -24.91
N LEU A 427 -12.15 -28.27 -25.64
CA LEU A 427 -12.68 -26.94 -25.35
C LEU A 427 -14.03 -27.00 -24.64
N THR A 428 -14.26 -26.01 -23.79
CA THR A 428 -15.53 -25.76 -23.10
C THR A 428 -16.40 -24.78 -23.91
N GLU A 429 -17.70 -24.71 -23.61
CA GLU A 429 -18.64 -23.80 -24.30
C GLU A 429 -18.16 -22.34 -24.27
N ASP A 430 -17.55 -21.94 -23.16
CA ASP A 430 -17.11 -20.56 -22.91
C ASP A 430 -15.76 -20.20 -23.54
N THR A 431 -15.14 -21.07 -24.35
CA THR A 431 -13.81 -20.79 -24.93
C THR A 431 -13.88 -19.69 -26.01
N SER A 432 -13.00 -18.68 -25.92
CA SER A 432 -12.91 -17.53 -26.81
C SER A 432 -12.51 -17.89 -28.25
N ASP A 433 -12.93 -17.06 -29.20
CA ASP A 433 -12.59 -17.22 -30.63
C ASP A 433 -11.08 -16.99 -30.90
N GLU A 434 -10.39 -16.26 -30.03
CA GLU A 434 -8.94 -16.06 -30.12
C GLU A 434 -8.17 -17.37 -29.89
N ILE A 435 -8.52 -18.13 -28.84
CA ILE A 435 -7.94 -19.45 -28.56
C ILE A 435 -8.30 -20.44 -29.68
N LYS A 436 -9.56 -20.44 -30.15
CA LYS A 436 -9.98 -21.30 -31.27
C LYS A 436 -9.18 -21.04 -32.55
N LYS A 437 -8.85 -19.77 -32.84
CA LYS A 437 -7.99 -19.39 -33.98
C LYS A 437 -6.55 -19.88 -33.82
N LEU A 438 -5.98 -19.76 -32.63
CA LEU A 438 -4.63 -20.25 -32.30
C LEU A 438 -4.49 -21.77 -32.54
N LEU A 439 -5.54 -22.54 -32.27
CA LEU A 439 -5.56 -23.99 -32.39
C LEU A 439 -5.87 -24.52 -33.80
N GLN A 440 -6.13 -23.64 -34.78
CA GLN A 440 -6.31 -23.98 -36.21
C GLN A 440 -7.24 -25.18 -36.49
N ASN A 441 -8.37 -25.29 -35.77
CA ASN A 441 -9.34 -26.39 -35.86
C ASN A 441 -8.85 -27.78 -35.38
N ASN A 442 -7.70 -27.87 -34.72
CA ASN A 442 -7.21 -29.10 -34.11
C ASN A 442 -7.75 -29.28 -32.67
N TRP A 443 -9.06 -29.13 -32.48
CA TRP A 443 -9.70 -29.23 -31.18
C TRP A 443 -11.01 -30.02 -31.26
N LEU A 444 -11.42 -30.54 -30.12
CA LEU A 444 -12.64 -31.31 -29.93
C LEU A 444 -13.50 -30.62 -28.86
N TYR A 445 -14.80 -30.68 -29.03
CA TYR A 445 -15.75 -30.27 -28.00
C TYR A 445 -16.20 -31.49 -27.20
N CYS A 446 -16.13 -31.40 -25.88
CA CYS A 446 -16.71 -32.40 -24.97
C CYS A 446 -17.26 -31.72 -23.73
N ASP A 447 -18.44 -32.18 -23.31
CA ASP A 447 -19.00 -31.85 -22.00
C ASP A 447 -18.07 -32.29 -20.86
N LYS A 448 -17.82 -31.38 -19.90
CA LYS A 448 -16.86 -31.58 -18.79
C LYS A 448 -17.25 -32.77 -17.91
N ASP A 449 -18.53 -32.88 -17.59
CA ASP A 449 -19.06 -33.88 -16.65
C ASP A 449 -19.03 -35.27 -17.28
N LYS A 450 -19.35 -35.35 -18.57
CA LYS A 450 -19.26 -36.58 -19.34
C LYS A 450 -17.82 -37.09 -19.44
N LEU A 451 -16.86 -36.22 -19.74
CA LEU A 451 -15.45 -36.59 -19.83
C LEU A 451 -14.90 -37.05 -18.47
N SER A 452 -15.23 -36.32 -17.40
CA SER A 452 -14.84 -36.67 -16.03
C SER A 452 -15.30 -38.08 -15.65
N LYS A 453 -16.56 -38.39 -15.97
CA LYS A 453 -17.16 -39.71 -15.75
C LYS A 453 -16.50 -40.82 -16.58
N ASP A 454 -16.26 -40.57 -17.87
CA ASP A 454 -15.68 -41.56 -18.80
C ASP A 454 -14.20 -41.86 -18.47
N LEU A 455 -13.46 -40.88 -17.95
CA LEU A 455 -12.10 -41.06 -17.44
C LEU A 455 -12.07 -41.63 -16.00
N GLY A 456 -13.23 -41.75 -15.36
CA GLY A 456 -13.39 -42.31 -14.01
C GLY A 456 -12.85 -41.41 -12.91
N PHE A 457 -12.95 -40.10 -13.07
CA PHE A 457 -12.60 -39.12 -12.03
C PHE A 457 -13.76 -38.99 -11.03
N ASN A 458 -13.45 -38.98 -9.73
CA ASN A 458 -14.44 -38.87 -8.65
C ASN A 458 -14.87 -37.42 -8.35
N ALA A 459 -14.38 -36.44 -9.11
CA ALA A 459 -14.64 -35.01 -8.92
C ALA A 459 -14.90 -34.32 -10.27
N ILE A 460 -15.71 -33.25 -10.24
CA ILE A 460 -15.94 -32.36 -11.39
C ILE A 460 -14.59 -31.73 -11.78
N MET A 461 -14.27 -31.65 -13.08
CA MET A 461 -13.09 -30.94 -13.55
C MET A 461 -13.38 -29.43 -13.55
N ASP A 462 -13.32 -28.83 -12.36
CA ASP A 462 -13.52 -27.39 -12.15
C ASP A 462 -12.34 -26.55 -12.64
N TYR A 463 -11.16 -27.18 -12.79
CA TYR A 463 -9.93 -26.55 -13.24
C TYR A 463 -9.46 -27.12 -14.57
N PRO A 464 -8.73 -26.34 -15.37
CA PRO A 464 -8.14 -26.85 -16.59
C PRO A 464 -7.03 -27.85 -16.30
N ALA A 465 -6.87 -28.82 -17.20
CA ALA A 465 -6.14 -30.05 -16.92
C ALA A 465 -5.29 -30.52 -18.09
N VAL A 466 -4.16 -31.14 -17.79
CA VAL A 466 -3.32 -31.87 -18.75
C VAL A 466 -3.30 -33.33 -18.36
N ILE A 467 -3.67 -34.18 -19.31
CA ILE A 467 -3.84 -35.62 -19.11
C ILE A 467 -2.98 -36.31 -20.16
N VAL A 468 -2.04 -37.14 -19.74
CA VAL A 468 -1.23 -37.92 -20.67
C VAL A 468 -1.65 -39.38 -20.62
N ILE A 469 -1.93 -39.94 -21.80
CA ILE A 469 -2.31 -41.33 -22.01
C ILE A 469 -1.24 -41.99 -22.86
N LYS A 470 -0.68 -43.12 -22.41
CA LYS A 470 0.24 -43.96 -23.18
C LYS A 470 -0.33 -45.37 -23.24
N ASN A 471 -0.49 -45.92 -24.44
CA ASN A 471 -0.99 -47.29 -24.64
C ASN A 471 -2.30 -47.60 -23.89
N HIS A 472 -3.28 -46.69 -23.95
CA HIS A 472 -4.57 -46.78 -23.24
C HIS A 472 -4.49 -46.73 -21.70
N GLN A 473 -3.34 -46.32 -21.15
CA GLN A 473 -3.16 -46.10 -19.72
C GLN A 473 -2.97 -44.63 -19.42
N LEU A 474 -3.69 -44.12 -18.41
CA LEU A 474 -3.44 -42.81 -17.84
C LEU A 474 -2.07 -42.84 -17.14
N VAL A 475 -1.11 -42.08 -17.66
CA VAL A 475 0.27 -42.03 -17.13
C VAL A 475 0.56 -40.75 -16.36
N MET A 476 -0.19 -39.68 -16.63
CA MET A 476 -0.03 -38.41 -15.94
C MET A 476 -1.36 -37.66 -15.91
N LYS A 477 -1.62 -37.00 -14.79
CA LYS A 477 -2.72 -36.06 -14.62
C LYS A 477 -2.21 -34.85 -13.87
N SER A 478 -2.44 -33.67 -14.43
CA SER A 478 -2.16 -32.37 -13.82
C SER A 478 -3.44 -31.55 -13.83
N LEU A 479 -3.95 -31.20 -12.65
CA LEU A 479 -5.11 -30.32 -12.47
C LEU A 479 -4.62 -28.90 -12.16
N GLY A 480 -5.26 -27.87 -12.72
CA GLY A 480 -4.89 -26.47 -12.48
C GLY A 480 -3.58 -26.04 -13.16
N TYR A 481 -3.24 -26.68 -14.28
CA TYR A 481 -1.96 -26.56 -15.00
C TYR A 481 -0.72 -26.38 -14.10
N ASN A 482 -0.18 -27.48 -13.60
CA ASN A 482 1.23 -27.50 -13.18
C ASN A 482 2.12 -27.05 -14.35
N THR A 483 2.89 -25.98 -14.17
CA THR A 483 3.72 -25.39 -15.22
C THR A 483 4.94 -26.23 -15.59
N ASN A 484 5.35 -27.16 -14.72
CA ASN A 484 6.37 -28.16 -15.05
C ASN A 484 5.86 -29.27 -15.98
N VAL A 485 4.56 -29.32 -16.27
CA VAL A 485 3.98 -30.38 -17.12
C VAL A 485 4.65 -30.43 -18.48
N ILE A 486 5.08 -29.29 -19.05
CA ILE A 486 5.79 -29.26 -20.33
C ILE A 486 7.16 -29.96 -20.23
N LYS A 487 7.88 -29.77 -19.12
CA LYS A 487 9.18 -30.41 -18.86
C LYS A 487 9.01 -31.90 -18.57
N GLU A 488 7.96 -32.27 -17.85
CA GLU A 488 7.63 -33.69 -17.60
C GLU A 488 7.21 -34.40 -18.88
N ILE A 489 6.46 -33.73 -19.76
CA ILE A 489 6.12 -34.20 -21.10
C ILE A 489 7.38 -34.41 -21.93
N ASP A 490 8.34 -33.48 -21.93
CA ASP A 490 9.62 -33.64 -22.65
C ASP A 490 10.44 -34.85 -22.16
N ASN A 491 10.30 -35.22 -20.88
CA ASN A 491 10.95 -36.39 -20.30
C ASN A 491 10.25 -37.72 -20.65
N LEU A 492 9.03 -37.67 -21.17
CA LEU A 492 8.37 -38.86 -21.69
C LEU A 492 9.04 -39.24 -23.01
N SER A 493 9.60 -40.45 -23.08
CA SER A 493 10.16 -40.97 -24.33
C SER A 493 9.01 -41.14 -25.35
N PHE A 494 8.98 -40.22 -26.33
CA PHE A 494 8.02 -40.17 -27.44
C PHE A 494 8.33 -41.18 -28.54
#